data_AF-A0A8T5MLV3-F1
#
_entry.id   AF-A0A8T5MLV3-F1
#
_cell.length_a   1.000
_cell.length_b   1.000
_cell.length_c   1.000
_cell.angle_alpha   90.00
_cell.angle_beta   90.00
_cell.angle_gamma   90.00
#
_symmetry.space_group_name_H-M   'P 1'
#
loop_
_entity.id
_entity.type
_entity.pdbx_description
1 polymer ?
#
loop_
_entity_poly.entity_id
_entity_poly.type
_entity_poly.pdbx_seq_one_letter_code
_entity_poly.pdbx_strand_id
1 'polypeptide(L)' 'MTKCGMKCEIFSRVVGYHRPVQNWNKGKKEEFKDRVEFDEKVSDRSNHATRGFPKTAMEMKNKFTF' A
#
# COMPACT_ATOMS: atom_id res chain seq x y z
N MET A 1 -3.17 -31.97 -2.17
CA MET A 1 -3.84 -30.84 -1.48
C MET A 1 -5.25 -30.70 -2.05
N THR A 2 -6.27 -31.17 -1.33
CA THR A 2 -7.68 -31.00 -1.74
C THR A 2 -8.08 -29.55 -1.47
N LYS A 3 -8.17 -28.72 -2.52
CA LYS A 3 -8.71 -27.36 -2.40
C LYS A 3 -10.23 -27.44 -2.39
N CYS A 4 -10.86 -26.81 -1.41
CA CYS A 4 -12.32 -26.81 -1.22
C CYS A 4 -13.12 -26.06 -2.30
N GLY A 5 -12.48 -25.47 -3.32
CA GLY A 5 -13.12 -24.82 -4.48
C GLY A 5 -13.90 -23.53 -4.19
N MET A 6 -14.17 -23.24 -2.92
CA MET A 6 -14.96 -22.09 -2.48
C MET A 6 -14.13 -20.80 -2.47
N LYS A 7 -14.81 -19.66 -2.67
CA LYS A 7 -14.20 -18.33 -2.54
C LYS A 7 -13.92 -18.03 -1.07
N CYS A 8 -12.69 -17.66 -0.76
CA CYS A 8 -12.34 -17.19 0.57
C CYS A 8 -12.71 -15.72 0.73
N GLU A 9 -13.29 -15.37 1.87
CA GLU A 9 -13.45 -13.98 2.26
C GLU A 9 -12.12 -13.41 2.75
N ILE A 10 -11.76 -12.24 2.22
CA ILE A 10 -10.48 -11.58 2.51
C ILE A 10 -10.77 -10.38 3.41
N PHE A 11 -10.08 -10.34 4.55
CA PHE A 11 -10.20 -9.27 5.54
C PHE A 11 -8.88 -8.49 5.63
N SER A 12 -8.97 -7.19 5.90
CA SER A 12 -7.81 -6.32 6.10
C SER A 12 -8.05 -5.35 7.26
N ARG A 13 -6.97 -4.97 7.94
CA ARG A 13 -6.97 -4.09 9.12
C ARG A 13 -6.86 -2.62 8.68
N VAL A 14 -7.88 -1.81 8.98
CA VAL A 14 -7.96 -0.42 8.49
C VAL A 14 -7.47 0.59 9.53
N VAL A 15 -8.26 0.84 10.59
CA VAL A 15 -7.95 1.74 11.72
C VAL A 15 -8.25 1.02 13.04
N GLY A 16 -7.58 -0.10 13.25
CA GLY A 16 -7.70 -0.88 14.49
C GLY A 16 -8.60 -2.12 14.43
N TYR A 17 -9.52 -2.22 13.47
CA TYR A 17 -10.40 -3.39 13.27
C TYR A 17 -10.28 -4.00 11.87
N HIS A 18 -10.74 -5.25 11.73
CA HIS A 18 -10.79 -5.98 10.46
C HIS A 18 -12.09 -5.72 9.70
N ARG A 19 -11.99 -5.37 8.43
CA ARG A 19 -13.13 -5.18 7.51
C ARG A 19 -12.97 -6.07 6.28
N PRO A 20 -14.05 -6.67 5.75
CA PRO A 20 -13.97 -7.38 4.48
C PRO A 20 -13.51 -6.45 3.37
N VAL A 21 -12.51 -6.88 2.59
CA VAL A 21 -11.95 -6.10 1.48
C VAL A 21 -12.99 -5.90 0.37
N GLN A 22 -13.93 -6.83 0.23
CA GLN A 22 -15.04 -6.71 -0.72
C GLN A 22 -15.91 -5.47 -0.47
N ASN A 23 -16.00 -5.00 0.78
CA ASN A 23 -16.80 -3.84 1.16
C ASN A 23 -16.04 -2.51 1.07
N TRP A 24 -14.86 -2.46 0.44
CA TRP A 24 -14.09 -1.22 0.30
C TRP A 24 -14.68 -0.31 -0.78
N ASN A 25 -14.90 0.96 -0.42
CA ASN A 25 -15.28 1.99 -1.38
C ASN A 25 -14.05 2.45 -2.20
N LYS A 26 -14.29 3.26 -3.24
CA LYS A 26 -13.22 3.75 -4.12
C LYS A 26 -12.12 4.50 -3.35
N GLY A 27 -12.50 5.38 -2.43
CA GLY A 27 -11.55 6.15 -1.62
C GLY A 27 -10.62 5.27 -0.78
N LYS A 28 -11.15 4.23 -0.12
CA LYS A 28 -10.32 3.32 0.69
C LYS A 28 -9.36 2.48 -0.15
N LYS A 29 -9.71 2.17 -1.40
CA LYS A 29 -8.78 1.50 -2.33
C LYS A 29 -7.62 2.40 -2.71
N GLU A 30 -7.87 3.69 -2.98
CA GLU A 30 -6.80 4.66 -3.26
C GLU A 30 -5.94 4.90 -2.02
N GLU A 31 -6.55 5.17 -0.85
CA GLU A 31 -5.80 5.30 0.41
C GLU A 31 -4.92 4.09 0.71
N PHE A 32 -5.35 2.88 0.34
CA PHE A 32 -4.56 1.67 0.54
C PHE A 32 -3.36 1.58 -0.41
N LYS A 33 -3.47 2.08 -1.64
CA LYS A 33 -2.35 2.12 -2.60
C LYS A 33 -1.24 3.07 -2.16
N ASP A 34 -1.61 4.13 -1.45
CA ASP A 34 -0.65 5.11 -0.94
C ASP A 34 0.06 4.63 0.33
N ARG A 35 -0.31 3.46 0.89
CA ARG A 35 0.36 2.89 2.06
C ARG A 35 1.74 2.37 1.68
N VAL A 36 2.72 2.68 2.53
CA VAL A 36 4.09 2.20 2.40
C VAL A 36 4.33 1.11 3.44
N GLU A 37 4.76 -0.07 2.99
CA GLU A 37 5.14 -1.16 3.86
C GLU A 37 6.50 -0.89 4.51
N PHE A 38 6.69 -1.45 5.70
CA PHE A 38 7.98 -1.39 6.36
C PHE A 38 8.95 -2.37 5.69
N ASP A 39 10.09 -1.88 5.23
CA ASP A 39 11.19 -2.68 4.69
C ASP A 39 12.40 -2.56 5.60
N GLU A 40 12.85 -3.70 6.14
CA GLU A 40 13.99 -3.80 7.05
C GLU A 40 15.28 -3.21 6.44
N LYS A 41 15.49 -3.36 5.12
CA LYS A 41 16.70 -2.92 4.42
C LYS A 41 16.77 -1.41 4.27
N VAL A 42 15.61 -0.75 4.26
CA VAL A 42 15.50 0.72 4.23
C VAL A 42 15.74 1.32 5.62
N SER A 43 15.39 0.57 6.67
CA SER A 43 15.49 1.01 8.06
C SER A 43 16.93 1.05 8.62
N ASP A 44 17.87 0.44 7.91
CA ASP A 44 19.25 0.28 8.36
C ASP A 44 20.00 1.63 8.35
N ARG A 45 20.03 2.32 9.49
CA ARG A 45 20.35 3.76 9.63
C ARG A 45 21.74 4.22 9.13
N SER A 46 22.59 3.33 8.61
CA SER A 46 23.97 3.59 8.19
C SER A 46 24.16 4.58 7.02
N ASN A 47 23.18 4.80 6.14
CA ASN A 47 23.29 5.77 5.03
C ASN A 47 22.20 6.86 5.07
N HIS A 48 22.47 7.91 5.85
CA HIS A 48 21.64 9.12 5.98
C HIS A 48 21.96 10.14 4.86
N ALA A 49 21.69 9.81 3.59
CA ALA A 49 21.88 10.80 2.51
C ALA A 49 20.86 10.76 1.36
N THR A 50 19.99 9.74 1.23
CA THR A 50 19.02 9.69 0.12
C THR A 50 17.69 9.05 0.53
N ARG A 51 17.18 9.41 1.72
CA ARG A 51 16.00 8.76 2.28
C ARG A 51 14.75 9.58 2.03
N GLY A 52 13.84 9.05 1.23
CA GLY A 52 12.41 9.26 1.49
C GLY A 52 11.55 9.91 0.41
N PHE A 53 11.88 9.77 -0.88
CA PHE A 53 10.85 9.98 -1.91
C PHE A 53 10.74 8.72 -2.78
N PRO A 54 9.54 8.13 -2.91
CA PRO A 54 9.33 7.08 -3.90
C PRO A 54 9.67 7.69 -5.28
N LYS A 55 10.56 7.04 -6.04
CA LYS A 55 10.96 7.50 -7.39
C LYS A 55 9.75 7.68 -8.32
N THR A 56 8.64 6.99 -8.03
CA THR A 56 7.36 7.08 -8.75
C THR A 56 6.60 8.39 -8.52
N ALA A 57 6.86 9.14 -7.45
CA ALA A 57 6.28 10.49 -7.26
C ALA A 57 6.95 11.55 -8.15
N MET A 58 8.11 11.24 -8.75
CA MET A 58 8.78 12.15 -9.68
C MET A 58 8.10 12.17 -11.06
N GLU A 59 7.30 11.16 -11.40
CA GLU A 59 6.58 11.08 -12.68
C GLU A 59 5.24 11.83 -12.67
N MET A 60 4.69 12.15 -11.49
CA MET A 60 3.45 12.93 -11.37
C MET A 60 3.67 14.45 -11.25
N LYS A 61 4.91 14.94 -11.36
CA LYS A 61 5.18 16.39 -11.48
C LYS A 61 5.14 16.90 -12.93
N ASN A 62 5.03 16.02 -13.91
CA ASN A 62 4.91 16.36 -15.34
C ASN A 62 3.50 16.16 -15.92
N LYS A 63 2.46 16.05 -15.08
CA LYS A 63 1.04 16.01 -15.51
C LYS A 63 0.23 17.21 -15.03
N PHE A 64 0.89 18.21 -14.46
CA PHE A 64 0.26 19.46 -13.99
C PHE A 64 1.16 20.66 -14.34
N THR A 65 1.61 20.71 -15.58
CA THR A 65 2.09 21.93 -16.23
C THR A 65 1.54 21.91 -17.66
N PHE A 66 0.72 22.94 -17.92
CA PHE A 66 -0.24 23.16 -19.02
C PHE A 66 -1.56 22.40 -18.92
#